data_AF-A0A1F4PZP3-F1
#
_entry.id   AF-A0A1F4PZP3-F1
#
_cell.length_a   1.000
_cell.length_b   1.000
_cell.length_c   1.000
_cell.angle_alpha   90.00
_cell.angle_beta   90.00
_cell.angle_gamma   90.00
#
_symmetry.space_group_name_H-M   'P 1'
#
loop_
_entity.id
_entity.type
_entity.pdbx_description
1 polymer ?
#
loop_
_entity_poly.entity_id
_entity_poly.type
_entity_poly.pdbx_seq_one_letter_code
_entity_poly.pdbx_strand_id
1 'polypeptide(L)'
;MFKEIDLSQAVPRGATAITFRYQLQSRGPGAPPMAWLGNNPQGENPILLNEPSGQVTLRFRTSQKLYYHLDERRLHLNLWIVEYDELKKHSC
;
A
#
# COMPACT_ATOMS: atom_id res chain seq x y z
N MET A 1 9.94 10.27 -4.53
CA MET A 1 10.12 9.04 -5.31
C MET A 1 9.51 7.87 -4.56
N PHE A 2 8.72 7.05 -5.24
CA PHE A 2 8.12 5.86 -4.68
C PHE A 2 9.13 4.71 -4.56
N LYS A 3 9.02 3.94 -3.48
CA LYS A 3 9.80 2.72 -3.20
C LYS A 3 8.90 1.50 -3.40
N GLU A 4 9.47 0.41 -3.92
CA GLU A 4 8.74 -0.84 -4.18
C GLU A 4 8.70 -1.73 -2.93
N ILE A 5 7.58 -2.42 -2.75
CA ILE A 5 7.36 -3.53 -1.81
C ILE A 5 6.90 -4.71 -2.66
N ASP A 6 7.66 -5.81 -2.59
CA ASP A 6 7.24 -7.08 -3.17
C ASP A 6 6.25 -7.78 -2.23
N LEU A 7 5.04 -8.01 -2.73
CA LEU A 7 3.97 -8.71 -2.02
C LEU A 7 3.90 -10.20 -2.39
N SER A 8 4.80 -10.70 -3.24
CA SER A 8 4.72 -12.06 -3.81
C SER A 8 4.68 -13.20 -2.78
N GLN A 9 5.22 -12.96 -1.58
CA GLN A 9 5.22 -13.91 -0.47
C GLN A 9 3.97 -13.78 0.44
N ALA A 10 3.23 -12.68 0.32
CA ALA A 10 2.14 -12.34 1.24
C ALA A 10 0.76 -12.38 0.57
N VAL A 11 0.68 -12.24 -0.76
CA VAL A 11 -0.56 -12.36 -1.53
C VAL A 11 -0.37 -13.24 -2.77
N PRO A 12 -1.41 -14.00 -3.17
CA PRO A 12 -1.35 -14.81 -4.38
C PRO A 12 -1.29 -13.94 -5.64
N ARG A 13 -0.69 -14.50 -6.71
CA ARG A 13 -0.58 -13.84 -8.03
C ARG A 13 -1.92 -13.40 -8.63
N GLY A 14 -3.02 -14.01 -8.22
CA GLY A 14 -4.37 -13.68 -8.70
C GLY A 14 -5.05 -12.52 -7.97
N ALA A 15 -4.42 -11.92 -6.96
CA ALA A 15 -5.04 -10.88 -6.14
C ALA A 15 -5.27 -9.56 -6.92
N THR A 16 -6.53 -9.15 -7.09
CA THR A 16 -6.89 -7.96 -7.89
C THR A 16 -7.18 -6.75 -7.02
N ALA A 17 -7.58 -6.98 -5.78
CA ALA A 17 -7.71 -5.95 -4.76
C ALA A 17 -7.08 -6.45 -3.47
N ILE A 18 -6.36 -5.57 -2.77
CA ILE A 18 -5.75 -5.90 -1.48
C ILE A 18 -6.09 -4.76 -0.52
N THR A 19 -6.66 -5.14 0.63
CA THR A 19 -6.97 -4.22 1.72
C THR A 19 -5.85 -4.28 2.74
N PHE A 20 -5.22 -3.13 2.94
CA PHE A 20 -4.17 -2.94 3.94
C PHE A 20 -4.74 -2.18 5.13
N ARG A 21 -4.50 -2.68 6.33
CA ARG A 21 -4.45 -1.83 7.51
C ARG A 21 -3.09 -1.16 7.55
N TYR A 22 -3.05 0.12 7.89
CA TYR A 22 -1.81 0.87 7.99
C TYR A 22 -1.69 1.58 9.33
N GLN A 23 -0.44 1.86 9.72
CA GLN A 23 -0.11 2.73 10.84
C GLN A 23 1.10 3.59 10.48
N LEU A 24 0.93 4.90 10.64
CA LEU A 24 1.97 5.90 10.50
C LEU A 24 2.52 6.26 11.88
N GLN A 25 3.84 6.11 12.04
CA GLN A 25 4.54 6.47 13.27
C GLN A 25 5.65 7.47 12.93
N SER A 26 5.50 8.71 13.38
CA SER A 26 6.58 9.70 13.34
C SER A 26 7.35 9.69 14.65
N ARG A 27 8.68 9.81 14.57
CA ARG A 27 9.58 9.87 15.74
C ARG A 27 9.95 11.30 16.14
N GLY A 28 9.32 12.32 15.57
CA GLY A 28 9.67 13.73 15.84
C GLY A 28 8.44 14.62 16.01
N PRO A 29 8.58 15.76 16.71
CA PRO A 29 7.59 16.82 16.67
C PRO A 29 7.58 17.43 15.26
N GLY A 30 6.41 17.58 14.65
CA GLY A 30 6.32 18.00 13.26
C GLY A 30 4.90 17.98 12.71
N ALA A 31 4.82 18.18 11.39
CA ALA A 31 3.57 18.15 10.63
C ALA A 31 2.86 16.78 10.77
N PRO A 32 1.55 16.71 10.46
CA PRO A 32 0.84 15.44 10.39
C PRO A 32 1.59 14.45 9.48
N PRO A 33 1.74 13.17 9.88
CA PRO A 33 2.45 12.21 9.07
C PRO A 33 1.71 11.97 7.75
N MET A 34 2.41 12.11 6.62
CA MET A 34 1.86 11.88 5.29
C MET A 34 2.64 10.80 4.56
N ALA A 35 1.91 9.82 4.02
CA ALA A 35 2.44 8.80 3.15
C ALA A 35 1.52 8.61 1.94
N TRP A 36 2.07 8.06 0.86
CA TRP A 36 1.31 7.73 -0.33
C TRP A 36 1.51 6.27 -0.69
N LEU A 37 0.44 5.61 -1.11
CA LEU A 37 0.47 4.26 -1.68
C LEU A 37 0.06 4.29 -3.14
N GLY A 38 0.75 3.53 -3.97
CA GLY A 38 0.47 3.41 -5.40
C GLY A 38 0.59 1.96 -5.86
N ASN A 39 -0.07 1.64 -6.97
CA ASN A 39 -0.01 0.34 -7.63
C ASN A 39 0.93 0.33 -8.85
N ASN A 40 1.66 1.42 -9.09
CA ASN A 40 2.61 1.60 -10.19
C ASN A 40 3.81 2.43 -9.71
N PRO A 41 4.99 2.27 -10.34
CA PRO A 41 6.21 2.97 -9.92
C PRO A 41 6.18 4.48 -10.18
N GLN A 42 5.35 4.94 -11.12
CA GLN A 42 5.16 6.36 -11.43
C GLN A 42 4.37 7.09 -10.35
N GLY A 43 3.65 6.37 -9.49
CA GLY A 43 2.74 6.96 -8.51
C GLY A 43 1.52 7.60 -9.17
N GLU A 44 1.05 7.10 -10.31
CA GLU A 44 -0.19 7.57 -10.92
C GLU A 44 -1.38 7.26 -9.99
N ASN A 45 -2.17 8.28 -9.67
CA ASN A 45 -3.33 8.23 -8.77
C ASN A 45 -3.03 7.56 -7.42
N PRO A 46 -2.09 8.10 -6.64
CA PRO A 46 -1.72 7.51 -5.37
C PRO A 46 -2.80 7.79 -4.31
N ILE A 47 -2.93 6.88 -3.35
CA ILE A 47 -3.78 7.08 -2.19
C ILE A 47 -2.97 7.77 -1.09
N LEU A 48 -3.46 8.91 -0.63
CA LEU A 48 -2.91 9.64 0.51
C LEU A 48 -3.32 8.97 1.82
N LEU A 49 -2.33 8.71 2.68
CA LEU A 49 -2.48 8.31 4.07
C LEU A 49 -2.03 9.49 4.93
N ASN A 50 -2.97 10.21 5.52
CA ASN A 50 -2.73 11.38 6.37
C ASN A 50 -3.22 11.21 7.81
N GLU A 51 -3.81 10.05 8.12
CA GLU A 51 -4.22 9.68 9.47
C GLU A 51 -3.14 8.80 10.13
N PRO A 52 -3.02 8.80 11.47
CA PRO A 52 -2.05 7.94 12.16
C PRO A 52 -2.27 6.44 11.91
N SER A 53 -3.49 6.03 11.57
CA SER A 53 -3.83 4.66 11.20
C SER A 53 -5.13 4.60 10.43
N GLY A 54 -5.32 3.55 9.64
CA GLY A 54 -6.57 3.32 8.94
C GLY A 54 -6.54 2.05 8.10
N GLN A 55 -7.51 1.95 7.18
CA GLN A 55 -7.55 0.90 6.17
C GLN A 55 -7.67 1.52 4.78
N VAL A 56 -7.08 0.84 3.81
CA VAL A 56 -7.06 1.26 2.41
C VAL A 56 -7.09 0.05 1.50
N THR A 57 -7.93 0.08 0.47
CA THR A 57 -7.99 -0.95 -0.55
C THR A 57 -7.35 -0.45 -1.83
N LEU A 58 -6.33 -1.14 -2.32
CA LEU A 58 -5.71 -0.87 -3.62
C LEU A 58 -6.14 -1.94 -4.62
N ARG A 59 -6.47 -1.51 -5.83
CA ARG A 59 -6.71 -2.40 -6.97
C ARG A 59 -5.44 -2.48 -7.81
N PHE A 60 -5.03 -3.69 -8.14
CA PHE A 60 -3.79 -3.95 -8.86
C PHE A 60 -4.07 -4.48 -10.25
N ARG A 61 -3.37 -3.93 -11.25
CA ARG A 61 -3.27 -4.56 -12.57
C ARG A 61 -2.28 -5.73 -12.54
N THR A 62 -1.22 -5.57 -11.75
CA THR A 62 -0.21 -6.57 -11.42
C THR A 62 -0.13 -6.69 -9.90
N SER A 63 -0.77 -7.74 -9.38
CA SER A 63 -1.12 -8.05 -7.99
C SER A 63 0.00 -8.03 -6.94
N GLN A 64 1.28 -8.03 -7.36
CA GLN A 64 2.39 -8.37 -6.46
C GLN A 64 3.33 -7.21 -6.13
N LYS A 65 3.08 -6.01 -6.66
CA LYS A 65 3.96 -4.85 -6.43
C LYS A 65 3.17 -3.69 -5.86
N LEU A 66 3.53 -3.30 -4.65
CA LEU A 66 3.04 -2.07 -4.01
C LEU A 66 4.14 -1.04 -4.01
N TYR A 67 3.78 0.22 -4.21
CA TYR A 67 4.70 1.33 -4.19
C TYR A 67 4.31 2.28 -3.06
N TYR A 68 5.29 2.79 -2.31
CA TYR A 68 5.04 3.76 -1.25
C TYR A 68 5.97 4.97 -1.32
N HIS A 69 5.48 6.13 -0.88
CA HIS A 69 6.28 7.32 -0.64
C HIS A 69 6.01 7.84 0.77
N LEU A 70 7.05 8.31 1.45
CA LEU A 70 6.97 8.91 2.79
C LEU A 70 7.42 10.35 2.66
N ASP A 71 6.63 11.28 3.18
CA ASP A 71 6.94 12.72 3.13
C ASP A 71 8.21 13.05 3.94
N GLU A 72 8.36 12.37 5.07
CA GLU A 72 9.48 12.57 5.99
C GLU A 72 10.34 11.31 6.13
N ARG A 73 11.66 11.49 6.28
CA ARG A 73 12.60 10.38 6.50
C ARG A 73 12.43 9.67 7.84
N ARG A 74 11.83 10.33 8.83
CA ARG A 74 11.60 9.80 10.18
C ARG A 74 10.26 9.08 10.31
N LEU A 75 9.47 9.06 9.25
CA LEU A 75 8.19 8.40 9.22
C LEU A 75 8.39 6.89 9.03
N HIS A 76 7.70 6.11 9.85
CA HIS A 76 7.59 4.68 9.69
C HIS A 76 6.17 4.33 9.24
N LEU A 77 6.06 3.60 8.13
CA LEU A 77 4.82 3.06 7.61
C LEU A 77 4.79 1.56 7.88
N ASN A 78 3.87 1.13 8.75
CA ASN A 78 3.56 -0.27 8.95
C ASN A 78 2.33 -0.63 8.13
N LEU A 79 2.38 -1.77 7.43
CA LEU A 79 1.31 -2.26 6.57
C LEU A 79 1.01 -3.72 6.94
N TRP A 80 -0.27 -4.03 7.08
CA TRP A 80 -0.76 -5.39 7.27
C TRP A 80 -1.80 -5.69 6.21
N ILE A 81 -1.66 -6.80 5.50
CA ILE A 81 -2.71 -7.31 4.62
C ILE A 81 -3.80 -7.87 5.52
N VAL A 82 -5.03 -7.39 5.33
CA VAL A 82 -6.20 -7.82 6.10
C VAL A 82 -7.12 -8.68 5.24
N GLU A 83 -7.23 -8.33 3.97
CA GLU A 83 -8.10 -9.00 3.01
C GLU A 83 -7.52 -8.84 1.60
N TYR A 84 -7.85 -9.77 0.70
CA TYR A 84 -7.62 -9.63 -0.72
C TYR A 84 -8.72 -10.33 -1.53
N ASP A 85 -9.05 -9.76 -2.69
CA ASP A 85 -9.92 -10.37 -3.68
C ASP A 85 -9.08 -11.02 -4.77
N GLU A 86 -9.49 -12.20 -5.22
CA GLU A 86 -8.88 -12.87 -6.37
C GLU A 86 -9.79 -12.86 -7.58
N LEU A 87 -9.21 -12.65 -8.76
CA LEU A 87 -9.90 -13.01 -10.01
C LEU A 87 -9.96 -14.53 -10.09
N LYS A 88 -11.08 -15.13 -9.67
CA LYS A 88 -11.35 -16.56 -9.90
C LYS A 88 -11.28 -16.80 -11.40
N LYS A 89 -10.26 -17.54 -11.83
CA LYS A 89 -10.23 -18.10 -13.19
C LYS A 89 -11.39 -19.09 -13.27
N HIS A 90 -12.53 -18.66 -13.80
CA HIS A 90 -13.46 -19.61 -14.38
C HIS A 90 -12.75 -20.20 -15.60
N SER A 91 -12.28 -21.44 -15.46
CA SER A 91 -11.93 -22.27 -16.60
C SER A 91 -13.21 -22.46 -17.41
N CYS A 92 -13.27 -21.83 -18.59
CA CYS A 92 -14.20 -22.23 -19.64
C CYS A 92 -13.71 -23.53 -20.28
#